data_AF-A0A812FRC2-F1
#
_entry.id   AF-A0A812FRC2-F1
#
_cell.length_a   1.000
_cell.length_b   1.000
_cell.length_c   1.000
_cell.angle_alpha   90.00
_cell.angle_beta   90.00
_cell.angle_gamma   90.00
#
_symmetry.space_group_name_H-M   'P 1'
#
loop_
_entity.id
_entity.type
_entity.pdbx_description
1 polymer ?
#
loop_
_entity_poly.entity_id
_entity_poly.type
_entity_poly.pdbx_seq_one_letter_code
_entity_poly.pdbx_strand_id
1 'polypeptide(L)'
;MEELRGQGIKIAIDDFGTGYSSFSYLEKGQFDLLKIDRKFVKNIEEGSTKYSIVKMITELAHKLNVKVVAEGVESEEELKVLTSVGVDYMQGFLFSQAIPVVLLDKPQCHKKRFNGVAIKPTRDESLLSLSHRDVRRLDPGEPLSLAVEYMNLSPDAPLVVINEKCCVGLITKEQVNLHLTTAMGTDLESERENRIWKRPVNQVMNTEFERVDANLPVSEVKALVKAGTKFPWILCDSQNEYRGLLTQEDVLMYLAST
;
A
#
# COMPACT_ATOMS: atom_id res chain seq x y z
N MET A 1 12.05 -36.92 -4.78
CA MET A 1 11.90 -35.45 -4.60
C MET A 1 12.81 -34.70 -5.55
N GLU A 2 14.12 -34.93 -5.53
CA GLU A 2 15.07 -34.26 -6.43
C GLU A 2 14.76 -34.48 -7.92
N GLU A 3 14.36 -35.69 -8.31
CA GLU A 3 13.99 -35.99 -9.71
C GLU A 3 12.76 -35.20 -10.19
N LEU A 4 11.73 -35.06 -9.35
CA LEU A 4 10.55 -34.25 -9.65
C LEU A 4 10.89 -32.76 -9.76
N ARG A 5 11.75 -32.26 -8.86
CA ARG A 5 12.23 -30.87 -8.92
C ARG A 5 13.09 -30.61 -10.14
N GLY A 6 13.89 -31.59 -10.58
CA GLY A 6 14.67 -31.53 -11.81
C GLY A 6 13.80 -31.34 -13.07
N GLN A 7 12.51 -31.68 -12.99
CA GLN A 7 11.51 -31.45 -14.03
C GLN A 7 10.74 -30.12 -13.87
N GLY A 8 11.11 -29.28 -12.90
CA GLY A 8 10.45 -28.00 -12.62
C GLY A 8 9.17 -28.11 -11.79
N ILE A 9 8.86 -29.28 -11.23
CA ILE A 9 7.68 -29.48 -10.38
C ILE A 9 7.92 -28.82 -9.03
N LYS A 10 6.97 -27.96 -8.62
CA LYS A 10 6.97 -27.32 -7.30
C LYS A 10 6.38 -28.24 -6.24
N ILE A 11 6.93 -28.14 -5.04
CA ILE A 11 6.59 -29.01 -3.91
C ILE A 11 5.99 -28.16 -2.79
N ALA A 12 4.83 -28.57 -2.29
CA ALA A 12 4.18 -27.95 -1.16
C ALA A 12 4.20 -28.88 0.06
N ILE A 13 4.38 -28.33 1.26
CA ILE A 13 4.04 -29.01 2.51
C ILE A 13 2.59 -28.67 2.84
N ASP A 14 1.76 -29.70 3.00
CA ASP A 14 0.34 -29.56 3.36
C ASP A 14 0.11 -29.65 4.88
N ASP A 15 -1.00 -29.08 5.34
CA ASP A 15 -1.50 -29.11 6.73
C ASP A 15 -0.45 -28.71 7.79
N PHE A 16 0.40 -27.73 7.49
CA PHE A 16 1.50 -27.33 8.36
C PHE A 16 0.99 -26.87 9.73
N GLY A 17 1.58 -27.43 10.79
CA GLY A 17 1.22 -27.19 12.19
C GLY A 17 0.19 -28.17 12.75
N THR A 18 -0.21 -29.21 12.02
CA THR A 18 -0.91 -30.39 12.55
C THR A 18 0.09 -31.49 12.95
N GLY A 19 0.58 -31.45 14.19
CA GLY A 19 1.39 -32.53 14.80
C GLY A 19 2.90 -32.27 14.94
N TYR A 20 3.63 -33.23 15.51
CA TYR A 20 5.05 -33.13 15.89
C TYR A 20 6.04 -33.14 14.71
N SER A 21 5.59 -33.51 13.51
CA SER A 21 6.47 -33.79 12.36
C SER A 21 6.71 -32.60 11.43
N SER A 22 6.13 -31.42 11.70
CA SER A 22 6.18 -30.29 10.75
C SER A 22 7.57 -29.65 10.63
N PHE A 23 8.37 -29.61 11.70
CA PHE A 23 9.68 -28.93 11.70
C PHE A 23 10.81 -29.72 11.03
N SER A 24 10.76 -31.05 11.06
CA SER A 24 11.80 -31.88 10.43
C SER A 24 11.78 -31.79 8.90
N TYR A 25 10.67 -31.40 8.29
CA TYR A 25 10.59 -31.09 6.86
C TYR A 25 11.22 -29.74 6.53
N LEU A 26 11.13 -28.75 7.43
CA LEU A 26 11.78 -27.45 7.24
C LEU A 26 13.31 -27.58 7.16
N GLU A 27 13.88 -28.41 8.03
CA GLU A 27 15.34 -28.66 8.08
C GLU A 27 15.89 -29.23 6.76
N LYS A 28 15.09 -30.03 6.06
CA LYS A 28 15.51 -30.63 4.78
C LYS A 28 15.50 -29.61 3.63
N GLY A 29 14.79 -28.49 3.75
CA GLY A 29 14.87 -27.37 2.80
C GLY A 29 14.47 -27.66 1.34
N GLN A 30 13.68 -28.70 1.07
CA GLN A 30 13.34 -29.16 -0.29
C GLN A 30 11.86 -28.93 -0.67
N PHE A 31 11.31 -27.76 -0.38
CA PHE A 31 9.93 -27.40 -0.72
C PHE A 31 9.85 -25.93 -1.14
N ASP A 32 8.84 -25.60 -1.95
CA ASP A 32 8.64 -24.29 -2.55
C ASP A 32 7.43 -23.56 -1.95
N LEU A 33 6.46 -24.33 -1.41
CA LEU A 33 5.30 -23.80 -0.71
C LEU A 33 5.09 -24.46 0.67
N LEU A 34 4.53 -23.70 1.59
CA LEU A 34 4.07 -24.17 2.90
C LEU A 34 2.61 -23.75 3.08
N LYS A 35 1.71 -24.73 3.27
CA LYS A 35 0.29 -24.47 3.48
C LYS A 35 -0.04 -24.53 4.96
N ILE A 36 -0.58 -23.44 5.51
CA ILE A 36 -1.00 -23.30 6.90
C ILE A 36 -2.42 -23.82 7.04
N ASP A 37 -2.59 -24.82 7.90
CA ASP A 37 -3.88 -25.46 8.15
C ASP A 37 -4.95 -24.47 8.65
N ARG A 38 -6.19 -24.71 8.21
CA ARG A 38 -7.38 -23.90 8.55
C ARG A 38 -7.55 -23.64 10.03
N LYS A 39 -7.14 -24.54 10.92
CA LYS A 39 -7.29 -24.36 12.38
C LYS A 39 -6.57 -23.12 12.91
N PHE A 40 -5.49 -22.69 12.25
CA PHE A 40 -4.76 -21.47 12.60
C PHE A 40 -5.34 -20.22 11.94
N VAL A 41 -6.00 -20.39 10.79
CA VAL A 41 -6.63 -19.32 10.01
C VAL A 41 -8.00 -18.94 10.57
N LYS A 42 -8.82 -19.95 10.92
CA LYS A 42 -10.20 -19.73 11.35
C LYS A 42 -10.27 -18.82 12.57
N ASN A 43 -11.04 -17.74 12.49
CA ASN A 43 -11.18 -16.72 13.53
C ASN A 43 -9.84 -16.15 14.00
N ILE A 44 -8.89 -15.94 13.08
CA ILE A 44 -7.63 -15.27 13.39
C ILE A 44 -7.88 -13.76 13.59
N GLU A 45 -7.39 -13.24 14.70
CA GLU A 45 -7.51 -11.82 15.05
C GLU A 45 -6.12 -11.26 15.37
N GLU A 46 -5.88 -10.00 15.04
CA GLU A 46 -4.63 -9.33 15.37
C GLU A 46 -4.35 -9.36 16.88
N GLY A 47 -3.11 -9.67 17.27
CA GLY A 47 -2.72 -9.82 18.68
C GLY A 47 -3.11 -11.16 19.33
N SER A 48 -3.91 -12.00 18.66
CA SER A 48 -4.22 -13.35 19.17
C SER A 48 -3.01 -14.30 19.13
N THR A 49 -3.07 -15.40 19.87
CA THR A 49 -2.05 -16.46 19.80
C THR A 49 -1.92 -17.04 18.39
N LYS A 50 -3.05 -17.19 17.66
CA LYS A 50 -3.05 -17.66 16.26
C LYS A 50 -2.29 -16.70 15.35
N TYR A 51 -2.51 -15.40 15.51
CA TYR A 51 -1.77 -14.36 14.80
C TYR A 51 -0.27 -14.50 14.98
N SER A 52 0.20 -14.61 16.23
CA SER A 52 1.63 -14.76 16.52
C SER A 52 2.23 -16.03 15.91
N ILE A 53 1.50 -17.14 15.93
CA ILE A 53 1.93 -18.40 15.32
C ILE A 53 2.03 -18.28 13.80
N VAL A 54 0.96 -17.80 13.14
CA VAL A 54 0.93 -17.63 11.68
C VAL A 54 2.01 -16.65 11.23
N LYS A 55 2.23 -15.57 11.97
CA LYS A 55 3.29 -14.60 11.72
C LYS A 55 4.68 -15.23 11.78
N MET A 56 4.98 -15.95 12.86
CA MET A 56 6.26 -16.64 13.01
C MET A 56 6.49 -17.68 11.90
N ILE A 57 5.47 -18.47 11.53
CA ILE A 57 5.56 -19.45 10.43
C ILE A 57 5.83 -18.74 9.11
N THR A 58 5.13 -17.63 8.85
CA THR A 58 5.29 -16.85 7.61
C THR A 58 6.69 -16.27 7.50
N GLU A 59 7.18 -15.63 8.56
CA GLU A 59 8.55 -15.09 8.60
C GLU A 59 9.62 -16.19 8.43
N LEU A 60 9.42 -17.36 9.03
CA LEU A 60 10.33 -18.49 8.88
C LEU A 60 10.35 -19.02 7.44
N ALA A 61 9.17 -19.22 6.84
CA ALA A 61 9.06 -19.67 5.45
C ALA A 61 9.74 -18.68 4.50
N HIS A 62 9.50 -17.38 4.66
CA HIS A 62 10.14 -16.34 3.85
C HIS A 62 11.67 -16.31 4.01
N LYS A 63 12.20 -16.52 5.22
CA LYS A 63 13.66 -16.66 5.44
C LYS A 63 14.26 -17.87 4.71
N LEU A 64 13.47 -18.90 4.46
CA LEU A 64 13.85 -20.09 3.69
C LEU A 64 13.56 -19.94 2.19
N ASN A 65 13.13 -18.76 1.74
CA ASN A 65 12.65 -18.50 0.37
C ASN A 65 11.47 -19.37 -0.06
N VAL A 66 10.61 -19.74 0.89
CA VAL A 66 9.39 -20.54 0.69
C VAL A 66 8.18 -19.63 0.73
N LYS A 67 7.23 -19.86 -0.18
CA LYS A 67 5.95 -19.13 -0.23
C LYS A 67 4.90 -19.76 0.68
N VAL A 68 4.03 -18.95 1.27
CA VAL A 68 3.03 -19.41 2.23
C VAL A 68 1.63 -19.34 1.65
N VAL A 69 0.86 -20.41 1.86
CA VAL A 69 -0.57 -20.51 1.53
C VAL A 69 -1.36 -20.58 2.83
N ALA A 70 -2.31 -19.69 3.08
CA ALA A 70 -3.29 -19.85 4.17
C ALA A 70 -4.54 -20.57 3.66
N GLU A 71 -4.94 -21.65 4.32
CA GLU A 71 -6.10 -22.44 3.93
C GLU A 71 -7.33 -22.18 4.78
N GLY A 72 -8.50 -22.31 4.16
CA GLY A 72 -9.79 -22.16 4.82
C GLY A 72 -10.10 -20.71 5.22
N VAL A 73 -9.69 -19.74 4.41
CA VAL A 73 -10.09 -18.32 4.57
C VAL A 73 -11.55 -18.15 4.20
N GLU A 74 -12.38 -17.74 5.16
CA GLU A 74 -13.84 -17.67 5.04
C GLU A 74 -14.38 -16.24 5.22
N SER A 75 -13.63 -15.33 5.85
CA SER A 75 -14.08 -13.94 6.10
C SER A 75 -13.10 -12.85 5.65
N GLU A 76 -13.61 -11.63 5.44
CA GLU A 76 -12.77 -10.47 5.06
C GLU A 76 -11.86 -10.01 6.21
N GLU A 77 -12.27 -10.26 7.45
CA GLU A 77 -11.44 -10.01 8.64
C GLU A 77 -10.22 -10.94 8.65
N GLU A 78 -10.41 -12.23 8.39
CA GLU A 78 -9.32 -13.20 8.27
C GLU A 78 -8.38 -12.81 7.12
N LEU A 79 -8.95 -12.42 5.97
CA LEU A 79 -8.19 -11.90 4.82
C LEU A 79 -7.29 -10.72 5.21
N LYS A 80 -7.85 -9.73 5.92
CA LYS A 80 -7.11 -8.53 6.35
C LYS A 80 -5.94 -8.89 7.25
N VAL A 81 -6.18 -9.74 8.25
CA VAL A 81 -5.15 -10.17 9.20
C VAL A 81 -4.07 -11.00 8.50
N LEU A 82 -4.43 -11.95 7.65
CA LEU A 82 -3.45 -12.76 6.91
C LEU A 82 -2.62 -11.91 5.94
N THR A 83 -3.24 -10.88 5.33
CA THR A 83 -2.53 -9.95 4.46
C THR A 83 -1.54 -9.09 5.25
N SER A 84 -1.91 -8.60 6.44
CA SER A 84 -1.01 -7.80 7.28
C SER A 84 0.18 -8.60 7.82
N VAL A 85 0.00 -9.92 7.99
CA VAL A 85 1.07 -10.87 8.32
C VAL A 85 2.01 -11.13 7.13
N GLY A 86 1.56 -10.90 5.89
CA GLY A 86 2.35 -11.10 4.69
C GLY A 86 2.21 -12.50 4.07
N VAL A 87 1.09 -13.18 4.30
CA VAL A 87 0.81 -14.46 3.63
C VAL A 87 0.72 -14.27 2.10
N ASP A 88 1.43 -15.09 1.32
CA ASP A 88 1.56 -14.90 -0.14
C ASP A 88 0.30 -15.33 -0.91
N TYR A 89 -0.32 -16.44 -0.51
CA TYR A 89 -1.47 -17.04 -1.18
C TYR A 89 -2.56 -17.40 -0.18
N MET A 90 -3.82 -17.33 -0.62
CA MET A 90 -4.96 -17.63 0.24
C MET A 90 -5.96 -18.50 -0.51
N GLN A 91 -6.44 -19.54 0.16
CA GLN A 91 -7.43 -20.46 -0.35
C GLN A 91 -8.57 -20.58 0.65
N GLY A 92 -9.81 -20.49 0.18
CA GLY A 92 -10.98 -20.69 1.03
C GLY A 92 -12.27 -20.17 0.43
N PHE A 93 -13.38 -20.39 1.15
CA PHE A 93 -14.72 -20.11 0.67
C PHE A 93 -15.01 -18.62 0.51
N LEU A 94 -14.19 -17.74 1.09
CA LEU A 94 -14.22 -16.32 0.78
C LEU A 94 -14.07 -16.07 -0.72
N PHE A 95 -13.21 -16.83 -1.40
CA PHE A 95 -12.96 -16.70 -2.83
C PHE A 95 -13.91 -17.58 -3.63
N SER A 96 -13.83 -18.89 -3.42
CA SER A 96 -14.62 -19.88 -4.12
C SER A 96 -14.65 -21.19 -3.33
N GLN A 97 -15.76 -21.92 -3.44
CA GLN A 97 -15.81 -23.32 -3.01
C GLN A 97 -15.16 -24.22 -4.05
N ALA A 98 -14.95 -25.50 -3.72
CA ALA A 98 -14.56 -26.48 -4.70
C ALA A 98 -15.64 -26.59 -5.79
N ILE A 99 -15.25 -26.41 -7.05
CA ILE A 99 -16.15 -26.46 -8.21
C ILE A 99 -15.75 -27.59 -9.16
N PRO A 100 -16.70 -28.19 -9.89
CA PRO A 100 -16.40 -29.13 -10.96
C PRO A 100 -15.45 -28.53 -12.00
N VAL A 101 -14.61 -29.38 -12.59
CA VAL A 101 -13.63 -28.96 -13.62
C VAL A 101 -14.28 -28.23 -14.81
N VAL A 102 -15.52 -28.60 -15.15
CA VAL A 102 -16.30 -27.98 -16.24
C VAL A 102 -16.58 -26.50 -15.98
N LEU A 103 -16.57 -26.05 -14.72
CA LEU A 103 -16.76 -24.66 -14.35
C LEU A 103 -15.45 -23.85 -14.26
N LEU A 104 -14.28 -24.49 -14.42
CA LEU A 104 -12.95 -23.84 -14.41
C LEU A 104 -12.55 -23.28 -15.78
N ASP A 105 -13.53 -22.80 -16.56
CA ASP A 105 -13.30 -22.37 -17.95
C ASP A 105 -12.50 -21.06 -18.04
N LYS A 106 -12.57 -20.22 -16.99
CA LYS A 106 -11.85 -18.94 -16.90
C LYS A 106 -11.40 -18.63 -15.47
N PRO A 107 -10.22 -18.01 -15.29
CA PRO A 107 -9.79 -17.53 -13.98
C PRO A 107 -10.74 -16.44 -13.47
N GLN A 108 -11.24 -16.60 -12.24
CA GLN A 108 -12.09 -15.62 -11.58
C GLN A 108 -11.23 -14.58 -10.87
N CYS A 109 -11.57 -13.29 -11.02
CA CYS A 109 -10.85 -12.20 -10.38
C CYS A 109 -11.57 -11.74 -9.12
N HIS A 110 -10.90 -11.85 -7.96
CA HIS A 110 -11.44 -11.44 -6.66
C HIS A 110 -10.83 -10.14 -6.11
N LYS A 111 -10.23 -9.30 -6.97
CA LYS A 111 -9.50 -8.08 -6.57
C LYS A 111 -10.30 -7.15 -5.65
N LYS A 112 -11.62 -7.04 -5.87
CA LYS A 112 -12.52 -6.22 -5.03
C LYS A 112 -12.51 -6.61 -3.55
N ARG A 113 -12.25 -7.88 -3.22
CA ARG A 113 -12.19 -8.38 -1.83
C ARG A 113 -10.96 -7.86 -1.08
N PHE A 114 -9.93 -7.42 -1.80
CA PHE A 114 -8.72 -6.82 -1.22
C PHE A 114 -8.81 -5.29 -1.10
N ASN A 115 -9.96 -4.68 -1.43
CA ASN A 115 -10.14 -3.24 -1.26
C ASN A 115 -10.09 -2.86 0.22
N GLY A 116 -9.32 -1.83 0.56
CA GLY A 116 -9.11 -1.41 1.96
C GLY A 116 -8.19 -2.32 2.77
N VAL A 117 -7.60 -3.35 2.17
CA VAL A 117 -6.54 -4.14 2.79
C VAL A 117 -5.20 -3.46 2.49
N ALA A 118 -4.46 -3.07 3.54
CA ALA A 118 -3.09 -2.59 3.40
C ALA A 118 -2.20 -3.80 3.08
N ILE A 119 -1.92 -4.02 1.79
CA ILE A 119 -0.91 -4.98 1.35
C ILE A 119 0.43 -4.38 1.77
N LYS A 120 1.16 -5.07 2.64
CA LYS A 120 2.55 -4.71 2.94
C LYS A 120 3.35 -4.86 1.65
N PRO A 121 3.95 -3.79 1.13
CA PRO A 121 4.79 -3.92 -0.04
C PRO A 121 6.01 -4.76 0.31
N THR A 122 6.34 -5.70 -0.57
CA THR A 122 7.59 -6.46 -0.46
C THR A 122 8.78 -5.51 -0.62
N ARG A 123 9.96 -5.88 -0.08
CA ARG A 123 11.15 -5.00 -0.10
C ARG A 123 11.59 -4.61 -1.51
N ASP A 124 11.28 -5.44 -2.50
CA ASP A 124 11.64 -5.26 -3.91
C ASP A 124 10.55 -4.54 -4.72
N GLU A 125 9.37 -4.29 -4.13
CA GLU A 125 8.34 -3.48 -4.78
C GLU A 125 8.79 -2.03 -4.89
N SER A 126 8.32 -1.38 -5.95
CA SER A 126 8.60 0.04 -6.19
C SER A 126 7.93 0.93 -5.14
N LEU A 127 8.52 2.10 -4.86
CA LEU A 127 7.96 3.13 -3.97
C LEU A 127 6.53 3.53 -4.31
N LEU A 128 6.11 3.34 -5.56
CA LEU A 128 4.73 3.60 -5.99
C LEU A 128 3.70 2.75 -5.24
N SER A 129 4.09 1.57 -4.74
CA SER A 129 3.25 0.70 -3.91
C SER A 129 2.84 1.36 -2.58
N LEU A 130 3.68 2.27 -2.08
CA LEU A 130 3.43 3.06 -0.87
C LEU A 130 2.69 4.37 -1.14
N SER A 131 2.46 4.72 -2.41
CA SER A 131 1.91 6.03 -2.78
C SER A 131 0.58 6.29 -2.07
N HIS A 132 0.44 7.52 -1.59
CA HIS A 132 -0.79 8.01 -0.98
C HIS A 132 -1.96 7.82 -1.96
N ARG A 133 -3.07 7.22 -1.48
CA ARG A 133 -4.12 6.67 -2.36
C ARG A 133 -5.10 7.72 -2.90
N ASP A 134 -5.23 8.87 -2.22
CA ASP A 134 -6.25 9.89 -2.53
C ASP A 134 -5.64 11.27 -2.82
N VAL A 135 -4.58 11.30 -3.62
CA VAL A 135 -3.94 12.57 -4.00
C VAL A 135 -4.77 13.30 -5.05
N ARG A 136 -5.37 14.41 -4.63
CA ARG A 136 -6.08 15.33 -5.51
C ARG A 136 -5.09 16.20 -6.29
N ARG A 137 -5.44 16.47 -7.55
CA ARG A 137 -4.59 17.20 -8.51
C ARG A 137 -5.27 18.51 -8.89
N LEU A 138 -4.46 19.51 -9.17
CA LEU A 138 -4.90 20.79 -9.70
C LEU A 138 -4.06 21.18 -10.91
N ASP A 139 -4.65 21.92 -11.85
CA ASP A 139 -3.90 22.58 -12.92
C ASP A 139 -3.43 23.98 -12.45
N PRO A 140 -2.29 24.51 -12.94
CA PRO A 140 -1.72 25.78 -12.50
C PRO A 140 -2.66 26.98 -12.56
N GLY A 141 -3.62 26.97 -13.49
CA GLY A 141 -4.59 28.04 -13.71
C GLY A 141 -5.86 27.92 -12.88
N GLU A 142 -6.08 26.81 -12.17
CA GLU A 142 -7.28 26.62 -11.36
C GLU A 142 -7.31 27.56 -10.15
N PRO A 143 -8.51 27.96 -9.68
CA PRO A 143 -8.64 28.94 -8.60
C PRO A 143 -8.32 28.34 -7.23
N LEU A 144 -7.82 29.17 -6.31
CA LEU A 144 -7.57 28.81 -4.92
C LEU A 144 -8.82 28.25 -4.22
N SER A 145 -10.02 28.69 -4.61
CA SER A 145 -11.29 28.15 -4.08
C SER A 145 -11.42 26.63 -4.28
N LEU A 146 -10.98 26.11 -5.42
CA LEU A 146 -11.03 24.68 -5.71
C LEU A 146 -10.04 23.91 -4.83
N ALA A 147 -8.85 24.47 -4.58
CA ALA A 147 -7.88 23.90 -3.66
C ALA A 147 -8.46 23.77 -2.23
N VAL A 148 -9.16 24.80 -1.76
CA VAL A 148 -9.83 24.77 -0.44
C VAL A 148 -10.92 23.70 -0.39
N GLU A 149 -11.75 23.60 -1.42
CA GLU A 149 -12.77 22.54 -1.51
C GLU A 149 -12.13 21.15 -1.45
N TYR A 150 -11.03 20.96 -2.17
CA TYR A 150 -10.33 19.69 -2.15
C TYR A 150 -9.73 19.37 -0.78
N MET A 151 -9.14 20.35 -0.09
CA MET A 151 -8.64 20.17 1.27
C MET A 151 -9.76 19.88 2.27
N ASN A 152 -10.96 20.48 2.12
CA ASN A 152 -12.07 20.19 3.04
C ASN A 152 -12.51 18.71 2.98
N LEU A 153 -12.37 18.07 1.82
CA LEU A 153 -12.66 16.64 1.66
C LEU A 153 -11.49 15.74 2.12
N SER A 154 -10.27 16.28 2.22
CA SER A 154 -9.05 15.55 2.62
C SER A 154 -8.08 16.48 3.37
N PRO A 155 -8.35 16.79 4.66
CA PRO A 155 -7.74 17.92 5.37
C PRO A 155 -6.22 17.85 5.55
N ASP A 156 -5.68 16.64 5.59
CA ASP A 156 -4.28 16.38 5.95
C ASP A 156 -3.42 15.99 4.73
N ALA A 157 -4.04 15.81 3.56
CA ALA A 157 -3.34 15.45 2.32
C ALA A 157 -2.94 16.71 1.53
N PRO A 158 -1.68 16.86 1.10
CA PRO A 158 -1.28 17.96 0.24
C PRO A 158 -1.85 17.77 -1.18
N LEU A 159 -2.11 18.88 -1.86
CA LEU A 159 -2.57 18.88 -3.26
C LEU A 159 -1.37 19.03 -4.19
N VAL A 160 -1.38 18.29 -5.30
CA VAL A 160 -0.33 18.39 -6.32
C VAL A 160 -0.80 19.24 -7.48
N VAL A 161 0.03 20.18 -7.92
CA VAL A 161 -0.23 21.01 -9.11
C VAL A 161 0.51 20.37 -10.28
N ILE A 162 -0.22 19.91 -11.29
CA ILE A 162 0.31 19.18 -12.44
C ILE A 162 0.19 20.05 -13.69
N ASN A 163 1.29 20.19 -14.43
CA ASN A 163 1.27 20.79 -15.77
C ASN A 163 1.95 19.84 -16.75
N GLU A 164 1.29 19.52 -17.86
CA GLU A 164 1.81 18.58 -18.87
C GLU A 164 2.39 17.30 -18.25
N LYS A 165 1.65 16.72 -17.29
CA LYS A 165 1.99 15.53 -16.48
C LYS A 165 3.15 15.69 -15.50
N CYS A 166 3.83 16.82 -15.46
CA CYS A 166 4.88 17.10 -14.48
C CYS A 166 4.26 17.76 -13.25
N CYS A 167 4.68 17.34 -12.05
CA CYS A 167 4.37 18.11 -10.85
C CYS A 167 5.19 19.41 -10.88
N VAL A 168 4.51 20.55 -10.80
CA VAL A 168 5.12 21.89 -10.83
C VAL A 168 4.96 22.65 -9.52
N GLY A 169 4.13 22.14 -8.61
CA GLY A 169 3.90 22.75 -7.31
C GLY A 169 3.12 21.88 -6.35
N LEU A 170 3.14 22.27 -5.08
CA LEU A 170 2.33 21.69 -4.02
C LEU A 170 1.54 22.76 -3.30
N ILE A 171 0.34 22.42 -2.88
CA ILE A 171 -0.45 23.26 -1.99
C ILE A 171 -0.70 22.47 -0.70
N THR A 172 -0.17 23.00 0.39
CA THR A 172 -0.44 22.50 1.74
C THR A 172 -1.45 23.40 2.43
N LYS A 173 -2.06 22.90 3.51
CA LYS A 173 -2.96 23.69 4.35
C LYS A 173 -2.30 24.98 4.87
N GLU A 174 -1.00 24.93 5.17
CA GLU A 174 -0.21 26.09 5.56
C GLU A 174 -0.19 27.16 4.46
N GLN A 175 0.05 26.77 3.20
CA GLN A 175 0.05 27.71 2.08
C GLN A 175 -1.31 28.35 1.87
N VAL A 176 -2.39 27.58 1.99
CA VAL A 176 -3.75 28.12 1.94
C VAL A 176 -3.95 29.13 3.07
N ASN A 177 -3.66 28.75 4.32
CA ASN A 177 -3.85 29.58 5.50
C ASN A 177 -3.09 30.91 5.43
N LEU A 178 -1.90 30.95 4.84
CA LEU A 178 -1.14 32.19 4.62
C LEU A 178 -1.87 33.20 3.73
N HIS A 179 -2.78 32.72 2.90
CA HIS A 179 -3.56 33.52 1.97
C HIS A 179 -5.00 33.73 2.44
N LEU A 180 -5.41 33.11 3.56
CA LEU A 180 -6.72 33.32 4.15
C LEU A 180 -6.76 34.59 5.03
N THR A 181 -7.88 35.29 5.00
CA THR A 181 -8.20 36.38 5.95
C THR A 181 -9.10 35.88 7.07
N THR A 182 -9.11 36.57 8.21
CA THR A 182 -9.88 36.16 9.42
C THR A 182 -11.40 36.18 9.23
N ALA A 183 -11.92 36.83 8.20
CA ALA A 183 -13.35 36.91 7.88
C ALA A 183 -13.79 35.90 6.80
N MET A 184 -12.89 35.06 6.30
CA MET A 184 -13.17 34.16 5.18
C MET A 184 -14.24 33.12 5.49
N GLY A 185 -15.21 32.98 4.58
CA GLY A 185 -16.30 32.01 4.68
C GLY A 185 -17.53 32.49 5.47
N THR A 186 -17.63 33.79 5.75
CA THR A 186 -18.83 34.44 6.30
C THR A 186 -19.61 35.17 5.20
N ASP A 187 -20.91 35.39 5.37
CA ASP A 187 -21.77 36.12 4.41
C ASP A 187 -21.29 37.56 4.11
N LEU A 188 -20.30 38.06 4.85
CA LEU A 188 -19.64 39.36 4.70
C LEU A 188 -18.37 39.24 3.82
N GLU A 189 -18.46 38.61 2.65
CA GLU A 189 -17.34 38.57 1.72
C GLU A 189 -17.05 39.96 1.12
N SER A 190 -15.83 40.45 1.30
CA SER A 190 -15.36 41.69 0.67
C SER A 190 -14.91 41.45 -0.78
N GLU A 191 -14.99 42.46 -1.65
CA GLU A 191 -14.45 42.38 -3.02
C GLU A 191 -12.96 42.00 -3.07
N ARG A 192 -12.21 42.34 -2.01
CA ARG A 192 -10.79 42.01 -1.87
C ARG A 192 -10.58 40.50 -1.66
N GLU A 193 -11.43 39.86 -0.87
CA GLU A 193 -11.38 38.41 -0.62
C GLU A 193 -11.85 37.63 -1.84
N ASN A 194 -12.89 38.11 -2.52
CA ASN A 194 -13.38 37.50 -3.76
C ASN A 194 -12.29 37.46 -4.85
N ARG A 195 -11.40 38.47 -4.88
CA ARG A 195 -10.20 38.45 -5.73
C ARG A 195 -9.16 37.42 -5.30
N ILE A 196 -9.04 37.11 -4.01
CA ILE A 196 -8.10 36.09 -3.50
C ILE A 196 -8.60 34.68 -3.86
N TRP A 197 -9.90 34.41 -3.70
CA TRP A 197 -10.52 33.13 -4.06
C TRP A 197 -10.34 32.74 -5.53
N LYS A 198 -10.30 33.75 -6.41
CA LYS A 198 -10.11 33.58 -7.87
C LYS A 198 -8.64 33.58 -8.31
N ARG A 199 -7.68 33.71 -7.39
CA ARG A 199 -6.26 33.65 -7.74
C ARG A 199 -5.92 32.26 -8.27
N PRO A 200 -5.15 32.16 -9.37
CA PRO A 200 -4.69 30.89 -9.86
C PRO A 200 -3.69 30.27 -8.88
N VAL A 201 -3.76 28.95 -8.73
CA VAL A 201 -2.96 28.21 -7.76
C VAL A 201 -1.44 28.33 -7.99
N ASN A 202 -1.01 28.59 -9.22
CA ASN A 202 0.41 28.83 -9.52
C ASN A 202 1.02 30.06 -8.84
N GLN A 203 0.19 31.01 -8.38
CA GLN A 203 0.64 32.18 -7.62
C GLN A 203 0.73 31.92 -6.12
N VAL A 204 0.25 30.76 -5.65
CA VAL A 204 0.09 30.42 -4.23
C VAL A 204 0.86 29.15 -3.86
N MET A 205 1.05 28.24 -4.81
CA MET A 205 1.72 26.95 -4.59
C MET A 205 3.18 27.11 -4.16
N ASN A 206 3.67 26.12 -3.41
CA ASN A 206 5.09 25.94 -3.16
C ASN A 206 5.74 25.19 -4.34
N THR A 207 6.86 25.70 -4.85
CA THR A 207 7.63 25.08 -5.93
C THR A 207 8.85 24.29 -5.43
N GLU A 208 9.20 24.40 -4.15
CA GLU A 208 10.30 23.69 -3.52
C GLU A 208 9.80 22.39 -2.88
N PHE A 209 10.15 21.26 -3.49
CA PHE A 209 9.82 19.92 -3.01
C PHE A 209 10.80 18.90 -3.59
N GLU A 210 10.91 17.76 -2.91
CA GLU A 210 11.83 16.69 -3.30
C GLU A 210 11.18 15.76 -4.31
N ARG A 211 11.95 15.35 -5.32
CA ARG A 211 11.56 14.35 -6.32
C ARG A 211 12.33 13.07 -6.08
N VAL A 212 11.63 11.95 -6.14
CA VAL A 212 12.20 10.62 -5.94
C VAL A 212 11.76 9.73 -7.09
N ASP A 213 12.66 8.87 -7.58
CA ASP A 213 12.30 7.92 -8.64
C ASP A 213 11.27 6.91 -8.11
N ALA A 214 10.11 6.86 -8.76
CA ALA A 214 9.00 5.99 -8.43
C ALA A 214 9.39 4.51 -8.49
N ASN A 215 10.37 4.14 -9.32
CA ASN A 215 10.80 2.76 -9.49
C ASN A 215 11.80 2.27 -8.44
N LEU A 216 12.29 3.15 -7.56
CA LEU A 216 13.17 2.74 -6.47
C LEU A 216 12.47 1.68 -5.62
N PRO A 217 13.21 0.66 -5.16
CA PRO A 217 12.63 -0.36 -4.29
C PRO A 217 12.34 0.25 -2.91
N VAL A 218 11.30 -0.27 -2.27
CA VAL A 218 10.84 0.15 -0.94
C VAL A 218 11.90 -0.07 0.16
N SER A 219 12.91 -0.91 -0.09
CA SER A 219 14.10 -1.03 0.75
C SER A 219 14.90 0.28 0.90
N GLU A 220 14.88 1.15 -0.12
CA GLU A 220 15.63 2.42 -0.14
C GLU A 220 15.00 3.53 0.72
N VAL A 221 13.76 3.34 1.20
CA VAL A 221 13.08 4.31 2.08
C VAL A 221 13.95 4.69 3.29
N LYS A 222 14.64 3.71 3.90
CA LYS A 222 15.52 3.96 5.06
C LYS A 222 16.72 4.84 4.70
N ALA A 223 17.27 4.69 3.48
CA ALA A 223 18.38 5.50 3.01
C ALA A 223 17.93 6.95 2.74
N LEU A 224 16.77 7.10 2.08
CA LEU A 224 16.17 8.41 1.77
C LEU A 224 15.83 9.22 3.03
N VAL A 225 15.28 8.57 4.07
CA VAL A 225 15.03 9.22 5.36
C VAL A 225 16.34 9.64 6.04
N LYS A 226 17.37 8.78 6.05
CA LYS A 226 18.68 9.10 6.62
C LYS A 226 19.39 10.24 5.87
N ALA A 227 19.18 10.36 4.57
CA ALA A 227 19.69 11.45 3.76
C ALA A 227 19.02 12.80 4.06
N GLY A 228 17.93 12.81 4.84
CA GLY A 228 17.22 14.04 5.20
C GLY A 228 16.30 14.58 4.10
N THR A 229 15.87 13.71 3.18
CA THR A 229 14.97 14.08 2.08
C THR A 229 13.65 14.61 2.65
N LYS A 230 13.34 15.89 2.39
CA LYS A 230 12.18 16.57 2.97
C LYS A 230 10.85 16.04 2.41
N PHE A 231 9.87 15.84 3.30
CA PHE A 231 8.53 15.44 2.91
C PHE A 231 7.68 16.64 2.44
N PRO A 232 6.67 16.40 1.59
CA PRO A 232 6.34 15.11 0.95
C PRO A 232 7.25 14.82 -0.25
N TRP A 233 7.42 13.54 -0.59
CA TRP A 233 8.21 13.11 -1.75
C TRP A 233 7.32 12.98 -2.98
N ILE A 234 7.71 13.61 -4.08
CA ILE A 234 7.05 13.47 -5.37
C ILE A 234 7.69 12.33 -6.15
N LEU A 235 6.91 11.29 -6.38
CA LEU A 235 7.35 10.13 -7.14
C LEU A 235 7.25 10.44 -8.64
N CYS A 236 8.39 10.44 -9.32
CA CYS A 236 8.50 10.67 -10.75
C CYS A 236 9.08 9.44 -11.46
N ASP A 237 8.80 9.29 -12.76
CA ASP A 237 9.52 8.32 -13.58
C ASP A 237 10.81 8.89 -14.20
N SER A 238 11.46 8.09 -15.07
CA SER A 238 12.68 8.48 -15.80
C SER A 238 12.50 9.66 -16.77
N GLN A 239 11.26 9.99 -17.13
CA GLN A 239 10.91 11.17 -17.95
C GLN A 239 10.50 12.37 -17.09
N ASN A 240 10.60 12.25 -15.76
CA ASN A 240 10.18 13.24 -14.77
C ASN A 240 8.65 13.48 -14.75
N GLU A 241 7.86 12.55 -15.31
CA GLU A 241 6.40 12.59 -15.21
C GLU A 241 5.95 12.18 -13.80
N TYR A 242 4.94 12.86 -13.27
CA TYR A 242 4.35 12.56 -11.97
C TYR A 242 3.68 11.18 -11.97
N ARG A 243 4.07 10.33 -11.01
CA ARG A 243 3.50 9.00 -10.79
C ARG A 243 2.75 8.89 -9.47
N GLY A 244 3.19 9.59 -8.42
CA GLY A 244 2.58 9.52 -7.09
C GLY A 244 3.19 10.45 -6.07
N LEU A 245 2.73 10.35 -4.84
CA LEU A 245 3.17 11.16 -3.69
C LEU A 245 3.36 10.24 -2.50
N LEU A 246 4.43 10.45 -1.74
CA LEU A 246 4.59 9.87 -0.40
C LEU A 246 4.62 10.97 0.65
N THR A 247 3.68 10.89 1.59
CA THR A 247 3.70 11.74 2.78
C THR A 247 4.61 11.12 3.85
N GLN A 248 4.90 11.91 4.87
CA GLN A 248 5.62 11.41 6.04
C GLN A 248 4.83 10.30 6.75
N GLU A 249 3.50 10.38 6.77
CA GLU A 249 2.63 9.38 7.39
C GLU A 249 2.73 8.03 6.66
N ASP A 250 2.66 8.04 5.32
CA ASP A 250 2.77 6.81 4.51
C ASP A 250 4.10 6.08 4.80
N VAL A 251 5.19 6.84 4.88
CA VAL A 251 6.53 6.29 5.18
C VAL A 251 6.63 5.79 6.62
N LEU A 252 6.09 6.52 7.60
CA LEU A 252 6.08 6.09 8.99
C LEU A 252 5.26 4.82 9.19
N MET A 253 4.09 4.71 8.56
CA MET A 253 3.26 3.52 8.59
C MET A 253 4.00 2.30 8.03
N TYR A 254 4.72 2.46 6.93
CA TYR A 254 5.59 1.42 6.39
C TYR A 254 6.70 1.04 7.38
N LEU A 255 7.45 2.01 7.90
CA LEU A 255 8.58 1.75 8.80
C LEU A 255 8.16 1.13 10.14
N ALA A 256 7.02 1.54 10.71
CA ALA A 256 6.47 0.95 11.92
C ALA A 256 6.03 -0.51 11.72
N SER A 257 5.73 -0.88 10.49
CA SER A 257 5.34 -2.23 10.12
C SER A 257 6.53 -3.16 9.81
N THR A 258 7.75 -2.65 9.73
CA THR A 258 8.97 -3.36 9.28
C THR A 258 9.94 -3.66 10.42
#